data_AF-A0A517DVJ7-F1
#
_entry.id   AF-A0A517DVJ7-F1
#
_cell.length_a   1.000
_cell.length_b   1.000
_cell.length_c   1.000
_cell.angle_alpha   90.00
_cell.angle_beta   90.00
_cell.angle_gamma   90.00
#
_symmetry.space_group_name_H-M   'P 1'
#
loop_
_entity.id
_entity.type
_entity.pdbx_description
1 polymer ?
#
loop_
_entity_poly.entity_id
_entity_poly.type
_entity_poly.pdbx_seq_one_letter_code
_entity_poly.pdbx_strand_id
1 'polypeptide(L)' 'MSIVQELLKQVEAAITALITGAEEMQINGRKYRKTDLEKLRVMRKSLQEEVFYEGLSAGGTTRAYAAWPLRKGGIPPWG' A
#
# COMPACT_ATOMS: atom_id res chain seq x y z
N MET A 1 12.01 -11.87 4.05
CA MET A 1 11.63 -10.63 3.33
C MET A 1 10.11 -10.66 3.25
N SER A 2 9.41 -9.67 3.79
CA SER A 2 7.94 -9.69 3.83
C SER A 2 7.36 -9.49 2.44
N ILE A 3 6.34 -10.27 2.08
CA ILE A 3 5.64 -10.19 0.78
C ILE A 3 5.13 -8.77 0.51
N VAL A 4 4.73 -8.04 1.55
CA VAL A 4 4.27 -6.65 1.48
C VAL A 4 5.38 -5.69 1.06
N GLN A 5 6.62 -5.90 1.52
CA GLN A 5 7.78 -5.08 1.12
C GLN A 5 8.14 -5.30 -0.35
N GLU A 6 8.05 -6.54 -0.85
CA GLU A 6 8.24 -6.82 -2.28
C GLU A 6 7.15 -6.16 -3.12
N LEU A 7 5.89 -6.24 -2.68
CA LEU A 7 4.78 -5.62 -3.39
C LEU A 7 4.91 -4.09 -3.42
N LEU A 8 5.33 -3.47 -2.32
CA LEU A 8 5.62 -2.04 -2.26
C LEU A 8 6.66 -1.62 -3.30
N LYS A 9 7.78 -2.37 -3.39
CA LYS A 9 8.82 -2.11 -4.39
C LYS A 9 8.30 -2.21 -5.82
N GLN A 10 7.46 -3.22 -6.11
CA GLN A 10 6.85 -3.37 -7.44
C GLN A 10 5.94 -2.19 -7.78
N VAL A 11 5.14 -1.71 -6.82
CA VAL A 11 4.27 -0.54 -7.00
C VAL A 11 5.10 0.73 -7.23
N GLU A 12 6.16 0.95 -6.46
CA GLU A 12 7.05 2.10 -6.64
C GLU A 12 7.76 2.09 -7.99
N ALA A 13 8.24 0.92 -8.43
CA ALA A 13 8.84 0.75 -9.75
C ALA A 13 7.82 1.02 -10.87
N ALA A 14 6.59 0.53 -10.74
CA ALA A 14 5.53 0.77 -11.71
C ALA A 14 5.14 2.26 -11.79
N ILE A 15 5.00 2.93 -10.65
CA ILE A 15 4.73 4.38 -10.61
C ILE A 15 5.85 5.13 -11.32
N THR A 16 7.11 4.82 -11.00
CA THR A 16 8.27 5.46 -11.61
C THR A 16 8.26 5.25 -13.12
N ALA A 17 8.07 4.02 -13.58
CA ALA A 17 8.05 3.71 -15.00
C ALA A 17 6.91 4.41 -15.75
N LEU A 18 5.70 4.42 -15.19
CA LEU A 18 4.54 5.11 -15.78
C LEU A 18 4.73 6.63 -15.83
N ILE A 19 5.47 7.20 -14.88
CA ILE A 19 5.86 8.62 -14.89
C ILE A 19 6.92 8.87 -15.98
N THR A 20 7.94 8.00 -16.09
CA THR A 20 9.04 8.15 -17.05
C THR A 20 8.65 7.88 -18.50
N GLY A 21 7.48 7.29 -18.75
CA GLY A 21 6.92 7.13 -20.10
C GLY A 21 6.50 5.72 -20.48
N ALA A 22 6.50 4.76 -19.56
CA ALA A 22 5.90 3.45 -19.80
C ALA A 22 4.38 3.59 -20.00
N GLU A 23 3.83 2.87 -20.97
CA GLU A 23 2.40 2.88 -21.26
C GLU A 23 1.59 2.03 -20.28
N GLU A 24 2.14 0.87 -19.89
CA GLU A 24 1.50 -0.11 -19.03
C GLU A 24 2.54 -0.83 -18.15
N MET A 25 2.13 -1.17 -16.94
CA MET A 25 2.90 -1.96 -15.99
C MET A 25 2.03 -3.05 -15.38
N GLN A 26 2.57 -4.25 -15.22
CA GLN A 26 1.86 -5.38 -14.62
C GLN A 26 2.37 -5.62 -13.20
N ILE A 27 1.47 -5.53 -12.21
CA ILE A 27 1.74 -5.84 -10.82
C ILE A 27 0.78 -6.96 -10.39
N ASN A 28 1.32 -8.09 -9.93
CA ASN A 28 0.56 -9.24 -9.44
C ASN A 28 -0.59 -9.68 -10.38
N GLY A 29 -0.32 -9.73 -11.69
CA GLY A 29 -1.30 -10.13 -12.71
C GLY A 29 -2.28 -9.03 -13.14
N ARG A 30 -2.28 -7.86 -12.50
CA ARG A 30 -3.11 -6.71 -12.87
C ARG A 30 -2.30 -5.69 -13.66
N LYS A 31 -2.87 -5.20 -14.76
CA LYS A 31 -2.28 -4.17 -15.61
C LYS A 31 -2.69 -2.80 -15.11
N TYR A 32 -1.72 -1.90 -14.99
CA TYR A 32 -1.91 -0.51 -14.57
C TYR A 32 -1.34 0.41 -15.63
N ARG A 33 -2.06 1.49 -15.91
CA ARG A 33 -1.64 2.53 -16.87
C ARG A 33 -1.42 3.85 -16.16
N LYS A 34 -0.97 4.84 -16.91
CA LYS A 34 -0.77 6.21 -16.40
C LYS A 34 -2.06 6.81 -15.79
N THR A 35 -3.23 6.41 -16.29
CA THR A 35 -4.55 6.77 -15.73
C THR A 35 -4.79 6.23 -14.33
N ASP A 36 -4.14 5.12 -13.97
CA ASP A 36 -4.27 4.46 -12.67
C ASP A 36 -3.17 4.89 -11.69
N LEU A 37 -2.38 5.93 -12.01
CA LEU A 37 -1.34 6.47 -11.14
C LEU A 37 -1.87 6.87 -9.76
N GLU A 38 -3.08 7.43 -9.68
CA GLU A 38 -3.69 7.78 -8.40
C GLU A 38 -3.99 6.53 -7.56
N LYS A 39 -4.53 5.47 -8.17
CA LYS A 39 -4.76 4.18 -7.51
C LYS A 39 -3.45 3.56 -7.03
N LEU A 40 -2.39 3.64 -7.84
CA LEU A 40 -1.06 3.15 -7.47
C LEU A 40 -0.48 3.94 -6.29
N ARG A 41 -0.68 5.26 -6.23
CA ARG A 41 -0.25 6.09 -5.08
C ARG A 41 -1.01 5.73 -3.80
N VAL A 42 -2.32 5.50 -3.88
CA VAL A 42 -3.12 5.02 -2.74
C VAL A 42 -2.66 3.63 -2.29
N MET A 43 -2.37 2.73 -3.23
CA MET A 43 -1.85 1.40 -2.94
C MET A 43 -0.46 1.45 -2.29
N ARG A 44 0.44 2.30 -2.80
CA ARG A 44 1.75 2.55 -2.18
C ARG A 44 1.60 3.01 -0.74
N LYS A 45 0.71 3.95 -0.47
CA LYS A 45 0.49 4.48 0.90
C LYS A 45 -0.02 3.38 1.83
N SER A 46 -1.01 2.59 1.38
CA SER A 46 -1.56 1.48 2.15
C SER A 46 -0.49 0.42 2.47
N LEU A 47 0.31 0.03 1.48
CA LEU A 47 1.40 -0.95 1.66
C LEU A 47 2.51 -0.40 2.56
N GLN A 48 2.83 0.89 2.47
CA GLN A 48 3.81 1.53 3.34
C GLN A 48 3.34 1.55 4.80
N GLU A 49 2.04 1.80 5.02
CA GLU A 49 1.41 1.68 6.34
C GLU A 49 1.50 0.22 6.83
N GLU A 50 1.14 -0.78 6.01
CA GLU A 50 1.25 -2.19 6.37
C GLU A 50 2.67 -2.61 6.73
N VAL A 51 3.69 -2.19 5.97
CA VAL A 51 5.11 -2.46 6.28
C VAL A 51 5.53 -1.80 7.59
N PHE A 52 5.10 -0.56 7.83
CA PHE A 52 5.37 0.15 9.07
C PHE A 52 4.74 -0.57 10.28
N TYR A 53 3.50 -1.04 10.13
CA TYR A 53 2.81 -1.79 11.17
C TYR A 53 3.36 -3.21 11.35
N GLU A 54 3.82 -3.91 10.31
CA GLU A 54 4.56 -5.18 10.45
C GLU A 54 5.81 -4.99 11.32
N GLY A 55 6.53 -3.87 11.12
CA GLY A 55 7.66 -3.49 11.96
C GLY A 55 7.29 -3.18 13.42
N LEU A 56 6.13 -2.57 13.66
CA LEU A 56 5.62 -2.25 15.00
C LEU A 56 4.96 -3.45 15.72
N SER A 57 4.30 -4.35 14.97
CA SER A 57 3.56 -5.50 15.52
C SER A 57 4.50 -6.57 16.09
N ALA A 58 5.78 -6.58 15.67
CA ALA A 58 6.85 -7.31 16.37
C ALA A 58 7.00 -6.88 17.86
N GLY A 59 6.38 -5.77 18.28
CA GLY A 59 6.36 -5.25 19.65
C GLY A 59 5.02 -5.32 20.40
N GLY A 60 3.96 -5.95 19.87
CA GLY A 60 2.77 -6.31 20.69
C GLY A 60 1.54 -5.39 20.64
N THR A 61 1.13 -4.88 19.47
CA THR A 61 -0.13 -4.09 19.31
C THR A 61 -1.17 -4.75 18.39
N THR A 62 -1.07 -6.06 18.17
CA THR A 62 -1.92 -6.84 17.24
C THR A 62 -3.43 -6.84 17.59
N ARG A 63 -3.83 -6.40 18.79
CA ARG A 63 -5.24 -6.41 19.23
C ARG A 63 -6.06 -5.17 18.85
N ALA A 64 -5.45 -4.05 18.47
CA ALA A 64 -6.19 -2.81 18.24
C ALA A 64 -6.83 -2.70 16.83
N TYR A 65 -6.27 -3.37 15.82
CA TYR A 65 -6.61 -3.10 14.41
C TYR A 65 -7.67 -4.00 13.78
N ALA A 66 -8.00 -5.16 14.37
CA ALA A 66 -9.09 -6.01 13.86
C ALA A 66 -10.48 -5.33 13.96
N ALA A 67 -10.60 -4.24 14.73
CA ALA A 67 -11.84 -3.49 14.91
C ALA A 67 -12.02 -2.28 13.98
N TRP A 68 -11.00 -1.88 13.19
CA TRP A 68 -11.00 -0.57 12.55
C TRP A 68 -11.82 -0.43 11.24
N PRO A 69 -11.97 -1.43 10.35
CA PRO A 69 -12.70 -1.21 9.10
C PRO A 69 -14.23 -1.30 9.25
N LEU A 70 -14.77 -1.59 10.44
CA LEU A 70 -16.20 -1.92 10.62
C LEU A 70 -17.11 -0.76 11.06
N ARG A 71 -16.59 0.46 11.29
CA ARG A 71 -17.44 1.61 11.62
C ARG A 71 -17.32 2.68 10.55
N LYS A 72 -18.39 2.85 9.75
CA LYS A 72 -18.60 4.03 8.90
C LYS A 72 -18.22 5.30 9.67
N GLY A 73 -17.09 5.92 9.31
CA GLY A 73 -16.63 7.19 9.90
C GLY A 73 -15.58 7.13 11.02
N GLY A 74 -14.77 6.07 11.15
CA GLY A 74 -13.72 5.98 12.17
C GLY A 74 -12.52 6.90 11.93
N ILE A 75 -12.51 8.08 12.57
CA ILE A 75 -11.36 9.00 12.66
C ILE A 75 -10.23 8.32 13.46
N PRO A 76 -8.99 8.27 12.94
CA PRO A 76 -7.84 7.63 13.60
C PRO A 76 -7.60 8.22 15.00
N PRO A 77 -7.03 7.44 15.95
CA PRO A 77 -6.87 7.85 17.36
C PRO A 77 -5.80 8.94 17.60
N TRP A 78 -5.40 9.66 16.56
CA TRP A 78 -4.41 10.73 16.60
C TRP A 78 -4.99 12.09 16.16
N GLY A 79 -6.33 12.22 16.18
CA GLY A 79 -7.05 13.47 15.98
C GLY A 79 -7.19 14.29 17.25
#